data_AF-A0A0C3C8N5-F1
#
_entry.id   AF-A0A0C3C8N5-F1
#
_cell.length_a   1.000
_cell.length_b   1.000
_cell.length_c   1.000
_cell.angle_alpha   90.00
_cell.angle_beta   90.00
_cell.angle_gamma   90.00
#
_symmetry.space_group_name_H-M   'P 1'
#
loop_
_entity.id
_entity.type
_entity.pdbx_description
1 polymer ?
#
loop_
_entity_poly.entity_id
_entity_poly.type
_entity_poly.pdbx_seq_one_letter_code
_entity_poly.pdbx_strand_id
1 'polypeptide(L)'
;MSLARRALLVSVRSKPILYTQARAASSSSHDHHDHHHEDSTVYPAESFGTPFWRNVLLLSIAGVAAVQFLPEAREDVYLTRWIAMYIRPHDYWINARYAAAMEQTSHNTLTLHDAKKPRGHIFRYPQSMVQASPFLNGVGMDVVQK
;
A
#
# COMPACT_ATOMS: atom_id res chain seq x y z
N MET A 1 -17.52 -25.34 -6.46
CA MET A 1 -17.61 -24.65 -7.77
C MET A 1 -17.21 -23.20 -7.57
N SER A 2 -16.11 -22.78 -8.20
CA SER A 2 -15.69 -21.39 -8.49
C SER A 2 -15.52 -20.37 -7.34
N LEU A 3 -14.26 -20.13 -6.96
CA LEU A 3 -13.76 -18.80 -6.57
C LEU A 3 -12.46 -18.53 -7.33
N ALA A 4 -12.53 -18.68 -8.65
CA ALA A 4 -11.48 -18.20 -9.54
C ALA A 4 -11.75 -16.73 -9.85
N ARG A 5 -10.68 -15.92 -9.79
CA ARG A 5 -10.59 -14.48 -10.07
C ARG A 5 -10.76 -13.58 -8.86
N ARG A 6 -9.67 -13.45 -8.10
CA ARG A 6 -9.39 -12.19 -7.41
C ARG A 6 -7.90 -11.87 -7.47
N ALA A 7 -7.64 -10.74 -8.13
CA ALA A 7 -6.50 -9.85 -7.94
C ALA A 7 -5.09 -10.39 -8.23
N LEU A 8 -4.68 -10.26 -9.50
CA LEU A 8 -3.34 -9.80 -9.80
C LEU A 8 -3.20 -8.37 -9.26
N LEU A 9 -2.73 -8.23 -8.02
CA LEU A 9 -2.11 -7.00 -7.54
C LEU A 9 -0.68 -7.35 -7.18
N VAL A 10 0.17 -7.29 -8.21
CA VAL A 10 1.62 -7.25 -8.04
C VAL A 10 1.92 -6.04 -7.16
N SER A 11 2.29 -6.29 -5.92
CA SER A 11 2.92 -5.31 -5.06
C SER A 11 4.32 -5.05 -5.62
N VAL A 12 4.40 -4.21 -6.66
CA VAL A 12 5.67 -3.61 -7.07
C VAL A 12 5.99 -2.61 -5.98
N ARG A 13 6.90 -2.99 -5.09
CA ARG A 13 7.50 -2.09 -4.12
C ARG A 13 8.30 -1.03 -4.87
N SER A 14 7.62 0.05 -5.27
CA SER A 14 8.24 1.22 -5.84
C SER A 14 9.24 1.77 -4.81
N LYS A 15 10.52 1.83 -5.18
CA LYS A 15 11.52 2.59 -4.43
C LYS A 15 11.06 4.04 -4.46
N PRO A 16 11.07 4.80 -3.35
CA PRO A 16 10.75 6.22 -3.41
C PRO A 16 11.84 6.89 -4.23
N ILE A 17 11.56 7.11 -5.51
CA ILE A 17 12.26 8.12 -6.30
C ILE A 17 11.79 9.42 -5.67
N LEU A 18 12.68 10.06 -4.91
CA LEU A 18 12.50 11.43 -4.45
C LEU A 18 12.57 12.31 -5.70
N TYR A 19 11.44 12.41 -6.41
CA TYR A 19 11.22 13.50 -7.33
C TYR A 19 11.20 14.76 -6.47
N THR A 20 12.18 15.63 -6.66
CA THR A 20 12.06 17.04 -6.35
C THR A 20 10.83 17.55 -7.10
N GLN A 21 9.69 17.52 -6.43
CA GLN A 21 8.48 18.17 -6.90
C GLN A 21 8.72 19.66 -6.83
N ALA A 22 9.27 20.23 -7.90
CA ALA A 22 9.20 21.66 -8.14
C ALA A 22 7.72 21.99 -8.26
N ARG A 23 7.14 22.54 -7.19
CA ARG A 23 5.85 23.23 -7.27
C ARG A 23 6.09 24.45 -8.15
N ALA A 24 5.88 24.31 -9.45
CA ALA A 24 5.52 25.45 -10.27
C ALA A 24 4.14 25.90 -9.75
N ALA A 25 4.16 26.87 -8.84
CA ALA A 25 2.97 27.59 -8.45
C ALA A 25 2.46 28.30 -9.70
N SER A 26 1.43 27.74 -10.33
CA SER A 26 0.65 28.42 -11.35
C SER A 26 -0.13 29.54 -10.69
N SER A 27 0.53 30.67 -10.45
CA SER A 27 -0.11 31.97 -10.35
C SER A 27 -0.27 32.48 -11.78
N SER A 28 -1.45 32.29 -12.38
CA SER A 28 -1.86 33.06 -13.55
C SER A 28 -3.38 33.08 -13.59
N SER A 29 -3.90 34.23 -13.19
CA SER A 29 -5.23 34.78 -13.44
C SER A 29 -5.89 34.24 -14.72
N HIS A 30 -7.16 33.83 -14.58
CA HIS A 30 -8.06 33.65 -15.72
C HIS A 30 -8.27 35.02 -16.38
N ASP A 31 -7.72 35.19 -17.58
CA ASP A 31 -8.09 36.27 -18.50
C ASP A 31 -8.72 35.62 -19.73
N HIS A 32 -9.94 36.03 -20.05
CA HIS A 32 -10.75 35.45 -21.11
C HIS A 32 -10.36 36.08 -22.45
N HIS A 33 -9.58 35.37 -23.25
CA HIS A 33 -9.37 35.71 -24.65
C HIS A 33 -9.73 34.55 -25.57
N ASP A 34 -10.84 34.74 -26.30
CA ASP A 34 -11.21 34.00 -27.49
C ASP A 34 -10.09 34.13 -28.54
N HIS A 35 -9.30 33.06 -28.70
CA HIS A 35 -8.41 32.90 -29.83
C HIS A 35 -8.83 31.66 -30.62
N HIS A 36 -9.44 31.90 -31.78
CA HIS A 36 -9.59 30.91 -32.85
C HIS A 36 -8.18 30.52 -33.33
N HIS A 37 -7.60 29.50 -32.72
CA HIS A 37 -6.42 28.85 -33.27
C HIS A 37 -6.87 27.94 -34.41
N GLU A 38 -6.63 28.36 -35.64
CA GLU A 38 -6.52 27.42 -36.75
C GLU A 38 -5.44 26.40 -36.39
N ASP A 39 -5.80 25.12 -36.40
CA ASP A 39 -4.92 24.02 -36.05
C ASP A 39 -3.82 23.87 -37.11
N SER A 40 -2.73 24.63 -36.92
CA SER A 40 -1.55 24.63 -37.78
C SER A 40 -0.55 23.53 -37.41
N THR A 41 -1.00 22.49 -36.71
CA THR A 41 -0.16 21.33 -36.38
C THR A 41 0.07 20.48 -37.62
N VAL A 42 1.14 20.79 -38.37
CA VAL A 42 1.63 19.91 -39.44
C VAL A 42 2.26 18.69 -38.77
N TYR A 43 1.48 17.61 -38.67
CA TYR A 43 1.98 16.34 -38.19
C TYR A 43 3.01 15.78 -39.19
N PRO A 44 4.22 15.40 -38.73
CA PRO A 44 5.18 14.74 -39.61
C PRO A 44 4.58 13.43 -40.11
N ALA A 45 4.73 13.15 -41.40
CA ALA A 45 4.22 11.93 -42.00
C ALA A 45 4.80 10.70 -41.27
N GLU A 46 3.92 9.90 -40.69
CA GLU A 46 4.29 8.73 -39.90
C GLU A 46 4.80 7.64 -40.83
N SER A 47 6.13 7.47 -40.85
CA SER A 47 6.81 6.48 -41.69
C SER A 47 7.16 5.22 -40.89
N PHE A 48 7.13 4.08 -41.56
CA PHE A 48 7.58 2.79 -41.00
C PHE A 48 9.10 2.74 -40.72
N GLY A 49 9.86 3.76 -41.13
CA GLY A 49 11.29 3.90 -40.84
C GLY A 49 11.61 4.59 -39.51
N THR A 50 10.61 4.98 -38.70
CA THR A 50 10.87 5.63 -37.42
C THR A 50 11.60 4.70 -36.43
N PRO A 51 12.38 5.25 -35.48
CA PRO A 51 13.07 4.44 -34.47
C PRO A 51 12.14 3.51 -33.68
N PHE A 52 10.87 3.91 -33.52
CA PHE A 52 9.83 3.09 -32.91
C PHE A 52 9.61 1.77 -33.67
N TRP A 53 9.31 1.83 -34.96
CA TRP A 53 9.07 0.62 -35.78
C TRP A 53 10.31 -0.25 -35.94
N ARG A 54 11.49 0.37 -36.03
CA ARG A 54 12.77 -0.36 -36.01
C ARG A 54 12.92 -1.17 -34.73
N ASN A 55 12.66 -0.56 -33.58
CA ASN A 55 12.80 -1.25 -32.29
C ASN A 55 11.75 -2.38 -32.15
N VAL A 56 10.53 -2.17 -32.63
CA VAL A 56 9.49 -3.21 -32.67
C VAL A 56 9.92 -4.40 -33.54
N LEU A 57 10.48 -4.14 -34.72
CA LEU A 57 11.01 -5.18 -35.61
C LEU A 57 12.19 -5.93 -34.97
N LEU A 58 13.12 -5.20 -34.33
CA LEU A 58 14.25 -5.83 -33.65
C LEU A 58 13.79 -6.70 -32.48
N LEU A 59 12.81 -6.24 -31.69
CA LEU A 59 12.23 -7.01 -30.60
C LEU A 59 11.46 -8.23 -31.09
N SER A 60 10.74 -8.14 -32.20
CA SER A 60 10.04 -9.30 -32.76
C SER A 60 11.00 -10.37 -33.26
N ILE A 61 12.05 -9.97 -33.98
CA ILE A 61 13.12 -10.88 -34.44
C ILE A 61 13.84 -11.49 -33.23
N ALA A 62 14.20 -10.68 -32.25
CA ALA A 62 14.85 -11.17 -31.03
C ALA A 62 13.96 -12.16 -30.26
N GLY A 63 12.64 -11.94 -30.21
CA GLY A 63 11.68 -12.85 -29.60
C GLY A 63 11.59 -14.21 -30.31
N VAL A 64 11.57 -14.21 -31.64
CA VAL A 64 11.57 -15.47 -32.42
C VAL A 64 12.89 -16.21 -32.23
N ALA A 65 14.02 -15.50 -32.29
CA ALA A 65 15.33 -16.10 -32.04
C ALA A 65 15.43 -16.67 -30.61
N ALA A 66 14.86 -15.97 -29.63
CA ALA A 66 14.78 -16.47 -28.26
C ALA A 66 14.00 -17.80 -28.18
N VAL A 67 12.83 -17.92 -28.81
CA VAL A 67 12.05 -19.17 -28.81
C VAL A 67 12.81 -20.33 -29.47
N GLN A 68 13.58 -20.06 -30.53
CA GLN A 68 14.26 -21.12 -31.28
C GLN A 68 15.62 -21.52 -30.69
N PHE A 69 16.34 -20.59 -30.07
CA PHE A 69 17.75 -20.77 -29.69
C PHE A 69 18.02 -20.65 -28.17
N LEU A 70 17.02 -20.35 -27.34
CA LEU A 70 17.23 -20.40 -25.89
C LEU A 70 17.34 -21.87 -25.43
N PRO A 71 18.40 -22.22 -24.67
CA PRO A 71 18.54 -23.56 -24.11
C PRO A 71 17.43 -23.83 -23.09
N GLU A 72 17.05 -25.10 -22.96
CA GLU A 72 16.08 -25.48 -21.93
C GLU A 72 16.65 -25.22 -20.54
N ALA A 73 15.80 -24.86 -19.58
CA ALA A 73 16.22 -24.52 -18.21
C ALA A 73 16.94 -25.68 -17.47
N ARG A 74 16.91 -26.89 -18.01
CA ARG A 74 17.55 -28.10 -17.47
C ARG A 74 18.86 -28.46 -18.17
N GLU A 75 19.19 -27.81 -19.27
CA GLU A 75 20.46 -28.02 -19.97
C GLU A 75 21.58 -27.26 -19.25
N ASP A 76 22.70 -27.94 -18.98
CA ASP A 76 23.89 -27.34 -18.37
C ASP A 76 24.73 -26.63 -19.43
N VAL A 77 24.23 -25.49 -19.91
CA VAL A 77 24.92 -24.57 -20.80
C VAL A 77 25.57 -23.47 -19.95
N TYR A 78 26.69 -22.91 -20.40
CA TYR A 78 27.38 -21.83 -19.68
C TYR A 78 26.43 -20.69 -19.24
N LEU A 79 25.48 -20.32 -20.12
CA LEU A 79 24.49 -19.29 -19.83
C LEU A 79 23.55 -19.69 -18.70
N THR A 80 22.93 -20.88 -18.75
CA THR A 80 22.00 -21.34 -17.69
C THR A 80 22.73 -21.49 -16.36
N ARG A 81 23.98 -21.97 -16.37
CA ARG A 81 24.85 -22.04 -15.19
C ARG A 81 25.21 -20.67 -14.62
N TRP A 82 25.52 -19.70 -15.49
CA TRP A 82 25.80 -18.33 -15.07
C TRP A 82 24.54 -17.68 -14.48
N ILE A 83 23.39 -17.84 -15.11
CA ILE A 83 22.12 -17.33 -14.58
C ILE A 83 21.79 -18.02 -13.24
N ALA A 84 21.97 -19.34 -13.14
CA ALA A 84 21.73 -20.12 -11.92
C ALA A 84 22.57 -19.65 -10.73
N MET A 85 23.78 -19.10 -10.98
CA MET A 85 24.62 -18.52 -9.92
C MET A 85 23.98 -17.30 -9.23
N TYR A 86 23.12 -16.57 -9.95
CA TYR A 86 22.44 -15.37 -9.43
C TYR A 86 20.95 -15.60 -9.13
N ILE A 87 20.37 -16.71 -9.57
CA ILE A 87 19.00 -17.09 -9.21
C ILE A 87 18.98 -17.58 -7.75
N ARG A 88 18.07 -17.03 -6.93
CA ARG A 88 17.81 -17.61 -5.60
C ARG A 88 17.06 -18.94 -5.74
N PRO A 89 17.41 -19.96 -4.93
CA PRO A 89 16.74 -21.24 -4.97
C PRO A 89 15.25 -21.07 -4.63
N HIS A 90 14.41 -21.87 -5.27
CA HIS A 90 12.95 -21.84 -5.11
C HIS A 90 12.52 -22.04 -3.64
N ASP A 91 13.33 -22.68 -2.81
CA ASP A 91 13.01 -22.95 -1.40
C ASP A 91 13.50 -21.85 -0.43
N TYR A 92 14.11 -20.79 -0.95
CA TYR A 92 14.63 -19.69 -0.13
C TYR A 92 13.53 -18.89 0.58
N TRP A 93 12.31 -18.87 0.06
CA TRP A 93 11.28 -17.92 0.48
C TRP A 93 10.35 -18.41 1.60
N ILE A 94 10.81 -19.33 2.45
CA ILE A 94 10.20 -19.52 3.77
C ILE A 94 10.55 -18.28 4.61
N ASN A 95 9.76 -17.22 4.44
CA ASN A 95 10.00 -15.93 5.05
C ASN A 95 9.47 -15.94 6.49
N ALA A 96 10.08 -16.78 7.34
CA ALA A 96 9.72 -16.94 8.75
C ALA A 96 9.70 -15.60 9.49
N ARG A 97 10.58 -14.67 9.10
CA ARG A 97 10.59 -13.30 9.61
C ARG A 97 9.32 -12.53 9.26
N TYR A 98 8.81 -12.67 8.05
CA TYR A 98 7.57 -12.02 7.64
C TYR A 98 6.34 -12.67 8.31
N ALA A 99 6.35 -14.00 8.48
CA ALA A 99 5.32 -14.71 9.22
C ALA A 99 5.25 -14.22 10.68
N ALA A 100 6.38 -14.14 11.37
CA ALA A 100 6.46 -13.63 12.74
C ALA A 100 6.02 -12.16 12.86
N ALA A 101 6.40 -11.32 11.89
CA ALA A 101 5.95 -9.93 11.87
C ALA A 101 4.43 -9.81 11.66
N MET A 102 3.85 -10.68 10.83
CA MET A 102 2.40 -10.70 10.58
C MET A 102 1.63 -11.20 11.80
N GLU A 103 2.16 -12.20 12.51
CA GLU A 103 1.62 -12.69 13.76
C GLU A 103 1.57 -11.59 14.82
N GLN A 104 2.68 -10.86 15.03
CA GLN A 104 2.72 -9.75 15.98
C GLN A 104 1.74 -8.63 15.60
N THR A 105 1.64 -8.31 14.30
CA THR A 105 0.68 -7.32 13.80
C THR A 105 -0.76 -7.76 14.09
N SER A 106 -1.08 -9.02 13.81
CA SER A 106 -2.41 -9.59 14.07
C SER A 106 -2.76 -9.56 15.56
N HIS A 107 -1.84 -9.95 16.44
CA HIS A 107 -2.05 -9.90 17.89
C HIS A 107 -2.33 -8.49 18.40
N ASN A 108 -1.58 -7.50 17.92
CA ASN A 108 -1.78 -6.11 18.30
C ASN A 108 -3.15 -5.60 17.83
N THR A 109 -3.55 -5.93 16.61
CA THR A 109 -4.88 -5.57 16.08
C THR A 109 -6.01 -6.21 16.90
N LEU A 110 -5.89 -7.50 17.25
CA LEU A 110 -6.89 -8.19 18.08
C LEU A 110 -6.99 -7.57 19.48
N THR A 111 -5.86 -7.24 20.09
CA THR A 111 -5.83 -6.63 21.43
C THR A 111 -6.54 -5.28 21.44
N LEU A 112 -6.31 -4.46 20.41
CA LEU A 112 -6.98 -3.16 20.27
C LEU A 112 -8.46 -3.30 19.94
N HIS A 113 -8.83 -4.29 19.13
CA HIS A 113 -10.22 -4.53 18.75
C HIS A 113 -11.06 -5.06 19.93
N ASP A 114 -10.48 -5.90 20.79
CA ASP A 114 -11.17 -6.46 21.96
C ASP A 114 -11.21 -5.51 23.16
N ALA A 115 -10.39 -4.45 23.16
CA ALA A 115 -10.36 -3.48 24.23
C ALA A 115 -11.70 -2.72 24.35
N LYS A 116 -12.47 -3.00 25.40
CA LYS A 116 -13.70 -2.26 25.73
C LYS A 116 -13.38 -1.14 26.72
N LYS A 117 -13.88 0.07 26.45
CA LYS A 117 -13.81 1.17 27.43
C LYS A 117 -14.59 0.76 28.69
N PRO A 118 -14.02 0.88 29.90
CA PRO A 118 -14.79 0.63 31.11
C PRO A 118 -15.98 1.60 31.15
N ARG A 119 -17.14 1.10 31.58
CA ARG A 119 -18.34 1.94 31.73
C ARG A 119 -18.09 2.90 32.88
N GLY A 120 -17.81 4.16 32.55
CA GLY A 120 -17.76 5.23 33.54
C GLY A 120 -19.17 5.60 33.98
N HIS A 121 -19.42 5.57 35.29
CA HIS A 121 -20.64 6.13 35.85
C HIS A 121 -20.41 7.63 36.10
N ILE A 122 -21.16 8.48 35.40
CA ILE A 122 -21.16 9.93 35.66
C ILE A 122 -22.23 10.19 36.72
N PHE A 123 -21.79 10.42 37.96
CA PHE A 123 -22.69 10.78 39.03
C PHE A 123 -22.97 12.28 38.99
N ARG A 124 -24.25 12.67 38.86
CA ARG A 124 -24.66 14.08 38.95
C ARG A 124 -24.47 14.66 40.35
N TYR A 125 -24.48 13.79 41.37
CA TYR A 125 -24.35 14.15 42.78
C TYR A 125 -23.30 13.26 43.46
N PRO A 126 -22.01 13.63 43.42
CA PRO A 126 -20.93 12.85 44.03
C PRO A 126 -21.08 12.70 45.55
N GLN A 127 -21.77 13.64 46.19
CA GLN A 127 -22.12 13.63 47.60
C GLN A 127 -22.96 12.41 48.05
N SER A 128 -23.70 11.78 47.13
CA SER A 128 -24.47 10.56 47.43
C SER A 128 -23.59 9.37 47.80
N MET A 129 -22.36 9.30 47.27
CA MET A 129 -21.40 8.24 47.62
C MET A 129 -20.86 8.41 49.05
N VAL A 130 -20.87 9.62 49.59
CA VAL A 130 -20.37 9.95 50.93
C VAL A 130 -21.47 9.83 51.99
N GLN A 131 -22.75 9.92 51.58
CA GLN A 131 -23.92 9.76 52.46
C GLN A 131 -24.10 8.34 53.02
N ALA A 132 -23.45 7.33 52.43
CA ALA A 132 -23.43 5.98 53.01
C ALA A 132 -22.49 5.87 54.23
N SER A 133 -21.75 6.93 54.58
CA SER A 133 -20.91 6.95 55.77
C SER A 133 -21.77 7.04 57.03
N PRO A 134 -21.62 6.12 58.00
CA PRO A 134 -22.36 6.15 59.26
C PRO A 134 -22.03 7.37 60.14
N PHE A 135 -21.03 8.18 59.76
CA PHE A 135 -20.65 9.41 60.45
C PHE A 135 -21.16 10.68 59.76
N LEU A 136 -21.78 10.58 58.59
CA LEU A 136 -22.30 11.73 57.84
C LEU A 136 -23.79 11.91 58.12
N ASN A 137 -24.12 12.47 59.28
CA ASN A 137 -25.50 12.79 59.62
C ASN A 137 -25.97 13.98 58.77
N GLY A 138 -27.11 13.82 58.08
CA GLY A 138 -27.75 14.91 57.36
C GLY A 138 -28.08 16.08 58.28
N VAL A 139 -27.95 17.30 57.77
CA VAL A 139 -28.29 18.52 58.53
C VAL A 139 -29.78 18.45 58.90
N GLY A 140 -30.09 18.36 60.19
CA GLY A 140 -31.46 18.18 60.71
C GLY A 140 -31.84 16.77 61.17
N MET A 141 -30.91 15.80 61.18
CA MET A 141 -31.16 14.49 61.81
C MET A 141 -30.77 14.54 63.30
N ASP A 142 -31.74 14.36 64.20
CA ASP A 142 -31.48 14.16 65.63
C ASP A 142 -30.85 12.78 65.85
N VAL A 143 -29.59 12.78 66.27
CA VAL A 143 -28.90 11.57 66.69
C VAL A 143 -29.41 11.26 68.10
N VAL A 144 -30.31 10.30 68.25
CA VAL A 144 -30.74 9.83 69.57
C VAL A 144 -29.53 9.15 70.22
N GLN A 145 -28.81 9.90 71.05
CA GLN A 145 -27.78 9.36 71.95
C GLN A 145 -28.50 8.53 73.02
N LYS A 146 -28.18 7.25 73.06
CA LYS A 146 -28.64 6.32 74.09
C LYS A 146 -27.53 6.07 75.09
#